data_AF-A0A4P9Z5A8-F1
#
_entry.id   AF-A0A4P9Z5A8-F1
#
_cell.length_a   1.000
_cell.length_b   1.000
_cell.length_c   1.000
_cell.angle_alpha   90.00
_cell.angle_beta   90.00
_cell.angle_gamma   90.00
#
_symmetry.space_group_name_H-M   'P 1'
#
loop_
_entity.id
_entity.type
_entity.pdbx_description
1 polymer ?
#
loop_
_entity_poly.entity_id
_entity_poly.type
_entity_poly.pdbx_seq_one_letter_code
_entity_poly.pdbx_strand_id
1 'polypeptide(L)'
;MVRAQQQQQQQGEAAAWYEGLPDARVLRFRPGNYVDIGLADGRVVTRAIAGAMVVIGRQTRPQFPRGSLALSNLLGTQGEDGSMAVAYGQPVRIDPWTSQVADEQCAAPYPGLYAIGAMTGDTTVRFSLGAPLGALLHLTAADVAASSSH
;
A
#
# COMPACT_ATOMS: atom_id res chain seq x y z
N MET A 1 14.34 29.31 -7.85
CA MET A 1 15.62 28.71 -7.39
C MET A 1 15.87 28.93 -5.89
N VAL A 2 15.71 30.15 -5.35
CA VAL A 2 16.00 30.46 -3.93
C VAL A 2 15.16 29.65 -2.92
N ARG A 3 13.89 29.34 -3.22
CA ARG A 3 13.02 28.55 -2.31
C ARG A 3 13.41 27.07 -2.19
N ALA A 4 13.98 26.49 -3.24
CA ALA A 4 14.42 25.09 -3.23
C ALA A 4 15.66 24.91 -2.35
N GLN A 5 16.60 25.87 -2.40
CA GLN A 5 17.78 25.88 -1.52
C GLN A 5 17.42 26.11 -0.04
N GLN A 6 16.44 26.97 0.25
CA GLN A 6 15.94 27.15 1.62
C GLN A 6 15.25 25.90 2.18
N GLN A 7 14.44 25.20 1.38
CA GLN A 7 13.84 23.91 1.79
C GLN A 7 14.91 22.84 2.04
N GLN A 8 15.95 22.80 1.22
CA GLN A 8 17.04 21.84 1.36
C GLN A 8 17.91 22.12 2.59
N GLN A 9 18.13 23.40 2.93
CA GLN A 9 18.80 23.80 4.18
C GLN A 9 17.96 23.47 5.43
N GLN A 10 16.65 23.73 5.41
CA GLN A 10 15.75 23.37 6.52
C GLN A 10 15.64 21.85 6.73
N GLN A 11 15.68 21.05 5.65
CA GLN A 11 15.76 19.60 5.74
C GLN A 11 17.08 19.12 6.34
N GLY A 12 18.19 19.81 6.03
CA GLY A 12 19.51 19.53 6.62
C GLY A 12 19.56 19.79 8.14
N GLU A 13 18.91 20.86 8.61
CA GLU A 13 18.83 21.18 10.05
C GLU A 13 17.90 20.21 10.81
N ALA A 14 16.79 19.78 10.21
CA ALA A 14 15.92 18.75 10.79
C ALA A 14 16.60 17.37 10.86
N ALA A 15 17.49 17.07 9.91
CA ALA A 15 18.26 15.82 9.87
C ALA A 15 19.33 15.74 10.97
N ALA A 16 19.75 16.86 11.57
CA ALA A 16 20.78 16.86 12.61
C ALA A 16 20.39 16.08 13.88
N TRP A 17 19.09 15.93 14.14
CA TRP A 17 18.54 15.19 15.28
C TRP A 17 18.12 13.76 14.91
N TYR A 18 18.29 13.37 13.65
CA TYR A 18 17.91 12.06 13.15
C TYR A 18 19.14 11.15 13.12
N GLU A 19 19.20 10.19 14.05
CA GLU A 19 20.17 9.10 14.01
C GLU A 19 19.67 8.00 13.08
N GLY A 20 20.22 7.94 11.87
CA GLY A 20 20.00 6.82 10.96
C GLY A 20 20.79 5.59 11.43
N LEU A 21 20.10 4.49 11.71
CA LEU A 21 20.71 3.22 12.10
C LEU A 21 20.51 2.19 10.98
N PRO A 22 21.32 2.22 9.89
CA PRO A 22 21.21 1.26 8.81
C PRO A 22 21.51 -0.15 9.31
N ASP A 23 20.82 -1.13 8.72
CA ASP A 23 20.94 -2.57 9.05
C ASP A 23 20.71 -2.93 10.54
N ALA A 24 20.17 -1.99 11.31
CA ALA A 24 19.77 -2.23 12.69
C ALA A 24 18.41 -2.91 12.75
N ARG A 25 18.19 -3.69 13.81
CA ARG A 25 16.96 -4.44 14.04
C ARG A 25 16.43 -4.15 15.43
N VAL A 26 15.15 -3.78 15.51
CA VAL A 26 14.44 -3.75 16.79
C VAL A 26 14.28 -5.19 17.28
N LEU A 27 14.84 -5.49 18.44
CA LEU A 27 14.82 -6.84 19.03
C LEU A 27 13.65 -7.02 19.97
N ARG A 28 13.42 -6.05 20.87
CA ARG A 28 12.28 -6.05 21.80
C ARG A 28 11.97 -4.66 22.34
N PHE A 29 10.69 -4.42 22.62
CA PHE A 29 10.23 -3.31 23.45
C PHE A 29 10.20 -3.75 24.92
N ARG A 30 10.75 -2.93 25.81
CA ARG A 30 10.82 -3.18 27.25
C ARG A 30 9.86 -2.25 28.01
N PRO A 31 9.41 -2.65 29.21
CA PRO A 31 8.74 -1.74 30.14
C PRO A 31 9.57 -0.48 30.41
N GLY A 32 8.92 0.65 30.70
CA GLY A 32 9.58 1.93 30.97
C GLY A 32 10.01 2.69 29.72
N ASN A 33 9.41 2.40 28.56
CA ASN A 33 9.67 3.06 27.27
C ASN A 33 11.11 2.88 26.77
N TYR A 34 11.63 1.66 26.86
CA TYR A 34 12.93 1.30 26.31
C TYR A 34 12.80 0.35 25.12
N VAL A 35 13.74 0.42 24.19
CA VAL A 35 13.86 -0.50 23.06
C VAL A 35 15.28 -1.04 22.97
N ASP A 36 15.40 -2.34 22.75
CA ASP A 36 16.67 -2.97 22.41
C ASP A 36 16.81 -3.04 20.90
N ILE A 37 17.94 -2.54 20.41
CA ILE A 37 18.27 -2.46 19.00
C ILE A 37 19.56 -3.25 18.78
N GLY A 38 19.51 -4.27 17.94
CA GLY A 38 20.70 -4.95 17.43
C GLY A 38 21.28 -4.14 16.27
N LEU A 39 22.57 -3.83 16.33
CA LEU A 39 23.30 -3.09 15.30
C LEU A 39 23.95 -4.06 14.30
N ALA A 40 24.37 -3.53 13.16
CA ALA A 40 25.01 -4.30 12.09
C ALA A 40 26.29 -5.03 12.53
N ASP A 41 27.00 -4.48 13.52
CA ASP A 41 28.22 -5.07 14.10
C ASP A 41 27.95 -6.17 15.15
N GLY A 42 26.67 -6.54 15.35
CA GLY A 42 26.25 -7.55 16.31
C GLY A 42 26.09 -7.05 17.74
N ARG A 43 26.43 -5.79 18.04
CA ARG A 43 26.17 -5.20 19.36
C ARG A 43 24.68 -4.95 19.56
N VAL A 44 24.26 -4.94 20.82
CA VAL A 44 22.91 -4.55 21.23
C VAL A 44 22.98 -3.27 22.05
N VAL A 45 22.19 -2.27 21.67
CA VAL A 45 22.04 -1.02 22.41
C VAL A 45 20.62 -0.89 22.93
N THR A 46 20.47 -0.35 24.13
CA THR A 46 19.17 0.00 24.70
C THR A 46 18.98 1.52 24.63
N ARG A 47 17.81 1.96 24.18
CA ARG A 47 17.45 3.39 24.03
C ARG A 47 16.12 3.66 24.71
N ALA A 48 16.04 4.78 25.41
CA ALA A 48 14.77 5.34 25.85
C ALA A 48 14.08 6.00 24.65
N ILE A 49 12.79 5.80 24.51
CA ILE A 49 11.97 6.38 23.44
C ILE A 49 10.71 7.00 24.05
N ALA A 50 10.17 8.05 23.44
CA ALA A 50 8.85 8.57 23.83
C ALA A 50 7.71 7.82 23.12
N GLY A 51 8.00 7.24 21.95
CA GLY A 51 7.05 6.48 21.15
C GLY A 51 7.77 5.76 20.01
N ALA A 52 7.08 4.77 19.44
CA ALA A 52 7.56 4.02 18.29
C ALA A 52 6.53 4.10 17.16
N MET A 53 7.00 4.46 15.97
CA MET A 53 6.21 4.37 14.75
C MET A 53 6.77 3.24 13.90
N VAL A 54 5.92 2.26 13.56
CA VAL A 54 6.32 1.10 12.77
C VAL A 54 5.96 1.35 11.32
N VAL A 55 6.99 1.49 10.46
CA VAL A 55 6.83 1.71 9.02
C VAL A 55 7.64 0.64 8.27
N ILE A 56 7.18 -0.61 8.34
CA ILE A 56 7.88 -1.79 7.75
C ILE A 56 7.24 -2.25 6.43
N GLY A 57 6.57 -1.34 5.74
CA GLY A 57 5.72 -1.66 4.58
C GLY A 57 4.30 -2.06 4.99
N ARG A 58 3.46 -2.34 3.99
CA ARG A 58 2.05 -2.71 4.17
C ARG A 58 1.80 -4.08 3.56
N GLN A 59 1.13 -4.95 4.31
CA GLN A 59 0.55 -6.18 3.77
C GLN A 59 -0.97 -6.01 3.76
N THR A 60 -1.57 -5.98 2.57
CA THR A 60 -3.03 -5.98 2.43
C THR A 60 -3.51 -7.42 2.40
N ARG A 61 -4.30 -7.82 3.39
CA ARG A 61 -4.97 -9.12 3.42
C ARG A 61 -6.48 -8.96 3.21
N PRO A 62 -6.94 -8.75 1.97
CA PRO A 62 -8.38 -8.73 1.74
C PRO A 62 -8.99 -10.09 2.11
N GLN A 63 -10.05 -10.05 2.92
CA GLN A 63 -10.85 -11.21 3.27
C GLN A 63 -12.03 -11.28 2.31
N PHE A 64 -12.07 -12.31 1.47
CA PHE A 64 -13.20 -12.56 0.59
C PHE A 64 -13.98 -13.79 1.05
N PRO A 65 -15.29 -13.85 0.77
CA PRO A 65 -16.04 -15.09 0.89
C PRO A 65 -15.36 -16.19 0.06
N ARG A 66 -15.19 -17.37 0.67
CA ARG A 66 -14.62 -18.54 -0.02
C ARG A 66 -15.44 -18.84 -1.29
N GLY A 67 -14.78 -19.01 -2.43
CA GLY A 67 -15.41 -19.41 -3.69
C GLY A 67 -15.48 -18.37 -4.81
N SER A 68 -15.01 -17.13 -4.61
CA SER A 68 -14.86 -16.20 -5.74
C SER A 68 -13.63 -16.56 -6.60
N LEU A 69 -13.79 -17.53 -7.50
CA LEU A 69 -12.76 -18.01 -8.43
C LEU A 69 -12.06 -16.88 -9.22
N ALA A 70 -12.75 -15.77 -9.48
CA ALA A 70 -12.19 -14.62 -10.19
C ALA A 70 -11.13 -13.85 -9.37
N LEU A 71 -11.27 -13.78 -8.05
CA LEU A 71 -10.38 -12.99 -7.17
C LEU A 71 -9.20 -13.81 -6.66
N SER A 72 -9.37 -15.13 -6.50
CA SER A 72 -8.27 -16.02 -6.09
C SER A 72 -7.16 -16.09 -7.13
N ASN A 73 -7.48 -15.99 -8.42
CA ASN A 73 -6.49 -15.97 -9.50
C ASN A 73 -5.77 -14.61 -9.62
N LEU A 74 -6.45 -13.52 -9.23
CA LEU A 74 -5.96 -12.15 -9.37
C LEU A 74 -5.10 -11.69 -8.18
N LEU A 75 -5.38 -12.18 -6.97
CA LEU A 75 -4.86 -11.58 -5.72
C LEU A 75 -3.78 -12.41 -5.00
N GLY A 76 -3.21 -13.42 -5.66
CA GLY A 76 -2.07 -14.21 -5.16
C GLY A 76 -2.46 -15.51 -4.47
N THR A 77 -1.61 -16.01 -3.57
CA THR A 77 -1.78 -17.31 -2.88
C THR A 77 -2.78 -17.22 -1.72
N GLN A 78 -3.65 -18.22 -1.60
CA GLN A 78 -4.53 -18.40 -0.44
C GLN A 78 -3.71 -18.74 0.80
N GLY A 79 -3.93 -18.02 1.89
CA GLY A 79 -3.53 -18.46 3.23
C GLY A 79 -4.38 -19.63 3.71
N GLU A 80 -3.87 -20.41 4.67
CA GLU A 80 -4.57 -21.57 5.26
C GLU A 80 -5.91 -21.20 5.92
N ASP A 81 -6.09 -19.94 6.31
CA ASP A 81 -7.33 -19.38 6.85
C ASP A 81 -8.37 -19.01 5.77
N GLY A 82 -7.99 -19.03 4.50
CA GLY A 82 -8.79 -18.55 3.37
C GLY A 82 -8.65 -17.04 3.12
N SER A 83 -7.72 -16.36 3.79
CA SER A 83 -7.37 -14.98 3.47
C SER A 83 -6.53 -14.91 2.19
N MET A 84 -6.74 -13.87 1.39
CA MET A 84 -5.87 -13.55 0.25
C MET A 84 -4.85 -12.52 0.72
N ALA A 85 -3.56 -12.71 0.42
CA ALA A 85 -2.53 -11.72 0.75
C ALA A 85 -2.01 -11.06 -0.53
N VAL A 86 -2.39 -9.79 -0.74
CA VAL A 86 -1.77 -8.94 -1.77
C VAL A 86 -0.56 -8.27 -1.13
N ALA A 87 0.63 -8.71 -1.51
CA ALA A 87 1.86 -8.04 -1.11
C ALA A 87 2.01 -6.73 -1.90
N TYR A 88 2.47 -5.65 -1.25
CA TYR A 88 2.75 -4.36 -1.92
C TYR A 88 3.74 -4.49 -3.09
N GLY A 89 4.55 -5.55 -3.11
CA GLY A 89 5.45 -5.86 -4.23
C GLY A 89 4.74 -6.35 -5.51
N GLN A 90 3.45 -6.68 -5.43
CA GLN A 90 2.62 -7.09 -6.56
C GLN A 90 1.24 -6.42 -6.45
N PRO A 91 1.15 -5.10 -6.69
CA PRO A 91 -0.11 -4.40 -6.67
C PRO A 91 -1.06 -4.94 -7.76
N VAL A 92 -2.36 -4.89 -7.49
CA VAL A 92 -3.39 -5.16 -8.49
C VAL A 92 -3.24 -4.15 -9.61
N ARG A 93 -3.03 -4.63 -10.82
CA ARG A 93 -2.96 -3.80 -12.01
C ARG A 93 -4.36 -3.32 -12.38
N ILE A 94 -4.46 -2.03 -12.68
CA ILE A 94 -5.72 -1.36 -13.03
C ILE A 94 -5.50 -0.45 -14.23
N ASP A 95 -6.58 -0.17 -14.96
CA ASP A 95 -6.67 1.00 -15.81
C ASP A 95 -6.66 2.26 -14.91
N PRO A 96 -5.73 3.21 -15.09
CA PRO A 96 -5.58 4.34 -14.17
C PRO A 96 -6.66 5.42 -14.35
N TRP A 97 -7.49 5.36 -15.39
CA TRP A 97 -8.62 6.28 -15.61
C TRP A 97 -9.92 5.73 -15.04
N THR A 98 -10.18 4.44 -15.23
CA THR A 98 -11.44 3.81 -14.79
C THR A 98 -11.31 3.08 -13.45
N SER A 99 -10.08 2.81 -13.00
CA SER A 99 -9.77 1.92 -11.86
C SER A 99 -10.22 0.47 -12.07
N GLN A 100 -10.58 0.10 -13.30
CA GLN A 100 -10.97 -1.27 -13.63
C GLN A 100 -9.73 -2.17 -13.59
N VAL A 101 -9.89 -3.37 -13.03
CA VAL A 101 -8.80 -4.36 -12.99
C VAL A 101 -8.38 -4.74 -14.41
N ALA A 102 -7.09 -4.53 -14.68
CA ALA A 102 -6.46 -4.87 -15.94
C ALA A 102 -5.48 -6.01 -15.69
N ASP A 103 -5.64 -7.14 -16.38
CA ASP A 103 -4.64 -8.21 -16.35
C ASP A 103 -4.05 -8.37 -17.75
N GLU A 104 -2.72 -8.45 -17.83
CA GLU A 104 -2.00 -8.79 -19.07
C GLU A 104 -1.90 -10.31 -19.26
N GLN A 105 -2.17 -11.11 -18.22
CA GLN A 105 -2.02 -12.58 -18.21
C GLN A 105 -3.35 -13.33 -18.36
N CYS A 106 -4.47 -12.75 -17.92
CA CYS A 106 -5.80 -13.23 -18.28
C CYS A 106 -6.23 -12.60 -19.61
N ALA A 107 -6.62 -13.43 -20.57
CA ALA A 107 -6.98 -13.03 -21.93
C ALA A 107 -8.19 -12.07 -22.06
N ALA A 108 -8.78 -11.63 -20.95
CA ALA A 108 -9.83 -10.62 -20.92
C ALA A 108 -9.76 -9.78 -19.63
N PRO A 109 -9.98 -8.45 -19.70
CA PRO A 109 -10.20 -7.62 -18.50
C PRO A 109 -11.38 -8.22 -17.72
N TYR A 110 -11.31 -8.25 -16.39
CA TYR A 110 -12.45 -8.69 -15.57
C TYR A 110 -13.55 -7.62 -15.65
N PRO A 111 -14.62 -7.81 -16.46
CA PRO A 111 -15.59 -6.76 -16.69
C PRO A 111 -16.36 -6.51 -15.39
N GLY A 112 -16.43 -5.24 -14.97
CA GLY A 112 -17.13 -4.86 -13.75
C GLY A 112 -16.34 -5.06 -12.44
N LEU A 113 -15.08 -5.49 -12.50
CA LEU A 113 -14.20 -5.54 -11.32
C LEU A 113 -13.29 -4.31 -11.25
N TYR A 114 -13.31 -3.63 -10.11
CA TYR A 114 -12.51 -2.43 -9.86
C TYR A 114 -11.68 -2.62 -8.59
N ALA A 115 -10.48 -2.06 -8.58
CA ALA A 115 -9.62 -2.03 -7.41
C ALA A 115 -9.14 -0.60 -7.15
N ILE A 116 -9.11 -0.20 -5.88
CA ILE A 116 -8.74 1.15 -5.46
C ILE A 116 -7.91 1.12 -4.18
N GLY A 117 -7.11 2.17 -3.97
CA GLY A 117 -6.36 2.39 -2.74
C GLY A 117 -5.15 1.46 -2.59
N ALA A 118 -4.91 1.00 -1.36
CA ALA A 118 -3.65 0.34 -1.01
C ALA A 118 -3.37 -0.96 -1.80
N MET A 119 -4.40 -1.62 -2.32
CA MET A 119 -4.27 -2.84 -3.13
C MET A 119 -3.68 -2.57 -4.52
N THR A 120 -3.76 -1.35 -5.04
CA THR A 120 -3.24 -0.97 -6.36
C THR A 120 -1.87 -0.29 -6.24
N GLY A 121 -1.21 -0.42 -5.09
CA GLY A 121 0.06 0.25 -4.80
C GLY A 121 -0.09 1.74 -4.48
N ASP A 122 -1.32 2.23 -4.29
CA ASP A 122 -1.58 3.63 -4.06
C ASP A 122 -1.79 3.94 -2.57
N THR A 123 -1.04 4.90 -2.06
CA THR A 123 -1.05 5.28 -0.64
C THR A 123 -1.42 6.74 -0.41
N THR A 124 -1.68 7.51 -1.47
CA THR A 124 -1.95 8.95 -1.32
C THR A 124 -3.46 9.20 -1.21
N VAL A 125 -3.85 10.06 -0.26
CA VAL A 125 -5.25 10.49 -0.04
C VAL A 125 -5.92 10.97 -1.34
N ARG A 126 -5.17 11.63 -2.22
CA ARG A 126 -5.64 12.14 -3.52
C ARG A 126 -6.22 11.05 -4.42
N PHE A 127 -5.66 9.85 -4.39
CA PHE A 127 -6.13 8.74 -5.21
C PHE A 127 -7.20 7.91 -4.51
N SER A 128 -7.22 7.87 -3.17
CA SER A 128 -8.32 7.25 -2.42
C SER A 128 -9.67 7.95 -2.64
N LEU A 129 -9.68 9.23 -3.05
CA LEU A 129 -10.90 9.98 -3.37
C LEU A 129 -11.18 10.06 -4.89
N GLY A 130 -10.14 10.20 -5.71
CA GLY A 130 -10.29 10.28 -7.17
C GLY A 130 -10.66 8.95 -7.81
N ALA A 131 -10.07 7.84 -7.36
CA ALA A 131 -10.32 6.52 -7.94
C ALA A 131 -11.77 6.02 -7.77
N PRO A 132 -12.43 6.17 -6.60
CA PRO A 132 -13.87 5.87 -6.48
C PRO A 132 -14.74 6.67 -7.44
N LEU A 133 -14.43 7.96 -7.66
CA LEU A 133 -15.19 8.80 -8.59
C LEU A 133 -15.01 8.33 -10.04
N GLY A 134 -13.78 7.99 -10.44
CA GLY A 134 -13.49 7.41 -11.77
C GLY A 134 -14.26 6.10 -12.00
N ALA A 135 -14.25 5.20 -11.02
CA ALA A 135 -15.00 3.94 -11.09
C ALA A 135 -16.52 4.18 -11.20
N LEU A 136 -17.06 5.11 -10.42
CA LEU A 136 -18.50 5.46 -10.45
C LEU A 136 -18.91 6.05 -11.82
N LEU A 137 -18.11 6.96 -12.37
CA LEU A 137 -18.36 7.54 -13.68
C LEU A 137 -18.30 6.49 -14.80
N HIS A 138 -17.37 5.55 -14.70
CA HIS A 138 -17.25 4.46 -15.67
C HIS A 138 -18.47 3.51 -15.62
N LEU A 139 -18.92 3.12 -14.43
CA LEU A 139 -20.11 2.30 -14.24
C LEU A 139 -21.38 2.96 -14.80
N THR A 140 -21.59 4.23 -14.46
CA THR A 140 -22.77 4.98 -14.92
C THR A 140 -22.77 5.24 -16.43
N ALA A 141 -21.60 5.48 -17.03
CA ALA A 141 -21.47 5.61 -18.49
C ALA A 141 -21.79 4.29 -19.21
N ALA A 142 -21.37 3.15 -18.65
CA ALA A 142 -21.67 1.83 -19.20
C ALA A 142 -23.19 1.53 -19.16
N ASP A 143 -23.87 1.87 -18.07
CA ASP A 143 -25.32 1.68 -17.92
C ASP A 143 -26.13 2.52 -18.91
N VAL A 144 -25.72 3.78 -19.15
CA VAL A 144 -26.35 4.66 -20.15
C VAL A 144 -26.15 4.13 -21.56
N ALA A 145 -24.96 3.63 -21.89
CA ALA A 145 -24.69 3.02 -23.18
C ALA A 145 -25.54 1.76 -23.42
N ALA A 146 -25.69 0.89 -22.40
CA ALA A 146 -26.53 -0.30 -22.49
C ALA A 146 -28.02 0.03 -22.64
N SER A 147 -28.49 1.10 -22.01
CA SER A 147 -29.90 1.53 -22.06
C SER A 147 -30.30 2.24 -23.36
N SER A 148 -29.32 2.72 -24.15
CA SER A 148 -29.55 3.43 -25.43
C SER A 148 -29.46 2.51 -26.65
N SER A 149 -29.13 1.23 -26.45
CA SER A 149 -29.12 0.17 -27.46
C SER A 149 -30.42 -0.66 -27.53
N HIS A 150 -31.46 -0.25 -26.79
CA HIS A 150 -32.82 -0.81 -26.84
C HIS A 150 -33.81 0.21 -27.40
#